data_AF-A0A4Y3KH05-F1
#
_entry.id   AF-A0A4Y3KH05-F1
#
_cell.length_a   1.000
_cell.length_b   1.000
_cell.length_c   1.000
_cell.angle_alpha   90.00
_cell.angle_beta   90.00
_cell.angle_gamma   90.00
#
_symmetry.space_group_name_H-M   'P 1'
#
loop_
_entity.id
_entity.type
_entity.pdbx_description
1 polymer ?
#
loop_
_entity_poly.entity_id
_entity_poly.type
_entity_poly.pdbx_seq_one_letter_code
_entity_poly.pdbx_strand_id
1 'polypeptide(L)'
;MSAADDRQRQAAFGRWRRDQNRLWRERVATEAQVSAALAGHQPDPWLDDLTERWVAGDLTLEQMCAPVEARYVSPHPDQEEQ
;
A
#
# COMPACT_ATOMS: atom_id res chain seq x y z
N MET A 1 -1.91 2.51 -40.11
CA MET A 1 -1.90 2.87 -38.68
C MET A 1 -0.54 3.49 -38.40
N SER A 2 -0.47 4.70 -37.84
CA SER A 2 0.78 5.46 -37.74
C SER A 2 1.52 5.16 -36.43
N ALA A 3 2.85 5.26 -36.43
CA ALA A 3 3.67 5.20 -35.21
C ALA A 3 3.30 6.29 -34.16
N ALA A 4 2.58 7.34 -34.56
CA ALA A 4 2.00 8.31 -33.64
C ALA A 4 0.76 7.76 -32.90
N ASP A 5 -0.11 7.04 -33.60
CA ASP A 5 -1.30 6.40 -33.01
C ASP A 5 -0.91 5.33 -31.99
N ASP A 6 0.14 4.55 -32.30
CA ASP A 6 0.63 3.50 -31.40
C ASP A 6 1.22 4.07 -30.12
N ARG A 7 2.01 5.16 -30.20
CA ARG A 7 2.53 5.85 -29.02
C ARG A 7 1.43 6.45 -28.15
N GLN A 8 0.40 7.02 -28.77
CA GLN A 8 -0.75 7.56 -28.04
C GLN A 8 -1.54 6.47 -27.33
N ARG A 9 -1.76 5.32 -27.99
CA ARG A 9 -2.40 4.15 -27.38
C ARG A 9 -1.60 3.57 -26.22
N GLN A 10 -0.29 3.44 -26.37
CA GLN A 10 0.60 2.98 -25.28
C GLN A 10 0.55 3.93 -24.07
N ALA A 11 0.56 5.24 -24.30
CA ALA A 11 0.45 6.22 -23.23
C ALA A 11 -0.91 6.16 -22.51
N ALA A 12 -2.00 5.99 -23.26
CA ALA A 12 -3.34 5.83 -22.69
C ALA A 12 -3.46 4.55 -21.85
N PHE A 13 -2.94 3.43 -22.36
CA PHE A 13 -2.91 2.17 -21.63
C PHE A 13 -2.07 2.27 -20.35
N GLY A 14 -0.91 2.95 -20.42
CA GLY A 14 -0.07 3.21 -19.26
C GLY A 14 -0.78 4.03 -18.17
N ARG A 15 -1.59 5.02 -18.55
CA ARG A 15 -2.43 5.78 -17.60
C ARG A 15 -3.51 4.90 -16.97
N TRP A 16 -4.31 4.22 -17.81
CA TRP A 16 -5.35 3.33 -17.32
C TRP A 16 -4.82 2.28 -16.34
N ARG A 17 -3.67 1.65 -16.64
CA ARG A 17 -3.05 0.67 -15.75
C ARG A 17 -2.66 1.28 -14.40
N ARG A 18 -2.14 2.51 -14.37
CA ARG A 18 -1.82 3.21 -13.11
C ARG A 18 -3.08 3.51 -12.31
N ASP A 19 -4.14 3.96 -12.97
CA ASP A 19 -5.42 4.26 -12.31
C ASP A 19 -6.04 2.99 -11.72
N GLN A 20 -6.05 1.89 -12.46
CA GLN A 20 -6.53 0.59 -11.96
C GLN A 20 -5.69 0.09 -10.78
N ASN A 21 -4.37 0.27 -10.84
CA ASN A 21 -3.50 -0.12 -9.75
C ASN A 21 -3.77 0.69 -8.48
N ARG A 22 -3.95 2.01 -8.61
CA ARG A 22 -4.33 2.89 -7.49
C ARG A 22 -5.68 2.49 -6.88
N LEU A 23 -6.72 2.32 -7.69
CA LEU A 23 -8.06 1.92 -7.22
C LEU A 23 -8.02 0.58 -6.47
N TRP A 24 -7.22 -0.36 -6.95
CA TRP A 24 -7.02 -1.63 -6.26
C TRP A 24 -6.36 -1.43 -4.89
N ARG A 25 -5.32 -0.59 -4.78
CA ARG A 25 -4.67 -0.27 -3.50
C ARG A 25 -5.63 0.42 -2.52
N GLU A 26 -6.41 1.40 -2.99
CA GLU A 26 -7.44 2.09 -2.19
C GLU A 26 -8.44 1.10 -1.59
N ARG A 27 -8.91 0.14 -2.41
CA ARG A 27 -9.83 -0.89 -1.95
C ARG A 27 -9.21 -1.78 -0.88
N VAL A 28 -7.98 -2.24 -1.09
CA VAL A 28 -7.26 -3.07 -0.11
C VAL A 28 -7.05 -2.33 1.22
N ALA A 29 -6.64 -1.06 1.18
CA ALA A 29 -6.46 -0.23 2.36
C ALA A 29 -7.79 -0.05 3.13
N THR A 30 -8.88 0.23 2.41
CA THR A 30 -10.22 0.37 3.00
C THR A 30 -10.67 -0.92 3.67
N GLU A 31 -10.48 -2.07 3.01
CA GLU A 31 -10.83 -3.37 3.55
C GLU A 31 -10.05 -3.69 4.83
N ALA A 32 -8.74 -3.43 4.84
CA ALA A 32 -7.90 -3.62 6.02
C ALA A 32 -8.36 -2.74 7.20
N GLN A 33 -8.66 -1.47 6.96
CA GLN A 33 -9.15 -0.55 8.00
C GLN A 33 -10.51 -0.99 8.56
N VAL A 34 -11.44 -1.41 7.70
CA VAL A 34 -12.76 -1.92 8.12
C VAL A 34 -12.59 -3.21 8.93
N SER A 35 -11.75 -4.14 8.49
CA SER A 35 -11.47 -5.38 9.22
C SER A 35 -10.86 -5.12 10.60
N ALA A 36 -9.90 -4.19 10.70
CA ALA A 36 -9.30 -3.80 11.98
C ALA A 36 -10.34 -3.17 12.93
N ALA A 37 -11.19 -2.28 12.41
CA ALA A 37 -12.25 -1.65 13.19
C ALA A 37 -13.30 -2.67 13.68
N LEU A 38 -13.70 -3.63 12.84
CA LEU A 38 -14.60 -4.71 13.22
C LEU A 38 -14.01 -5.63 14.29
N ALA A 39 -12.69 -5.80 14.30
CA ALA A 39 -11.96 -6.51 15.35
C ALA A 39 -11.74 -5.68 16.62
N GLY A 40 -12.18 -4.41 16.65
CA GLY A 40 -12.03 -3.51 17.79
C GLY A 40 -10.62 -2.93 17.95
N HIS A 41 -9.77 -3.02 16.93
CA HIS A 41 -8.45 -2.42 16.94
C HIS A 41 -8.53 -0.92 16.68
N GLN A 42 -7.66 -0.15 17.35
CA GLN A 42 -7.49 1.27 17.07
C GLN A 42 -6.53 1.47 15.89
N PRO A 43 -6.78 2.48 15.04
CA PRO A 43 -5.86 2.85 13.97
C PRO A 43 -4.54 3.36 14.56
N ASP A 44 -3.42 2.95 13.96
CA ASP A 44 -2.10 3.52 14.23
C ASP A 44 -1.80 4.59 13.18
N PRO A 45 -1.72 5.88 13.55
CA PRO A 45 -1.47 6.96 12.58
C PRO A 45 -0.20 6.79 11.75
N TRP A 46 0.79 6.05 12.26
CA TRP A 46 2.01 5.73 11.52
C TRP A 46 1.76 4.70 10.40
N LEU A 47 0.89 3.72 10.64
CA LEU A 47 0.47 2.77 9.62
C LEU A 47 -0.43 3.44 8.57
N ASP A 48 -1.24 4.42 8.97
CA ASP A 48 -2.07 5.19 8.04
C ASP A 48 -1.20 5.98 7.03
N ASP A 49 -0.16 6.70 7.48
CA ASP A 49 0.78 7.40 6.58
C ASP A 49 1.46 6.47 5.57
N LEU A 50 1.96 5.32 6.04
CA LEU A 50 2.58 4.32 5.17
C LEU A 50 1.59 3.77 4.14
N THR A 51 0.34 3.54 4.56
CA THR A 51 -0.72 3.04 3.69
C THR A 51 -1.11 4.08 2.65
N GLU A 52 -1.25 5.36 3.03
CA GLU A 52 -1.54 6.46 2.11
C GLU A 52 -0.46 6.62 1.03
N ARG A 53 0.82 6.56 1.42
CA ARG A 53 1.96 6.64 0.49
C ARG A 53 2.04 5.43 -0.43
N TRP A 54 1.71 4.24 0.07
CA TRP A 54 1.57 3.05 -0.78
C TRP A 54 0.42 3.18 -1.77
N VAL A 55 -0.74 3.68 -1.34
CA VAL A 55 -1.90 3.94 -2.21
C VAL A 55 -1.58 4.94 -3.32
N ALA A 56 -0.88 6.03 -2.98
CA ALA A 56 -0.44 7.06 -3.92
C ALA A 56 0.58 6.52 -4.95
N GLY A 57 1.26 5.43 -4.62
CA GLY A 57 2.30 4.84 -5.46
C GLY A 57 3.70 5.36 -5.16
N ASP A 58 3.87 6.14 -4.09
CA ASP A 58 5.16 6.63 -3.62
C ASP A 58 6.00 5.50 -3.00
N LEU A 59 5.34 4.44 -2.54
CA LEU A 59 5.97 3.23 -2.01
C LEU A 59 5.55 1.99 -2.81
N THR A 60 6.49 1.05 -2.95
CA THR A 60 6.15 -0.34 -3.27
C THR A 60 5.59 -1.05 -2.04
N LEU A 61 4.96 -2.22 -2.23
CA LEU A 61 4.48 -3.03 -1.10
C LEU A 61 5.63 -3.44 -0.18
N GLU A 62 6.77 -3.86 -0.75
CA GLU A 62 7.98 -4.22 0.00
C GLU A 62 8.49 -3.07 0.87
N GLN A 63 8.52 -1.85 0.33
CA GLN A 63 8.95 -0.66 1.07
C GLN A 63 7.96 -0.25 2.18
N MET A 64 6.67 -0.56 2.02
CA MET A 64 5.68 -0.40 3.07
C MET A 64 5.83 -1.48 4.15
N CYS A 65 6.03 -2.75 3.79
CA CYS A 65 6.06 -3.88 4.71
C CYS A 65 7.33 -3.92 5.58
N ALA A 66 8.50 -3.64 5.00
CA ALA A 66 9.78 -3.71 5.72
C ALA A 66 9.79 -2.95 7.08
N PRO A 67 9.36 -1.67 7.17
CA PRO A 67 9.31 -0.97 8.45
C PRO A 67 8.23 -1.52 9.39
N VAL A 68 7.12 -2.07 8.88
CA VAL A 68 6.05 -2.67 9.69
C VAL A 68 6.55 -3.95 10.36
N GLU A 69 7.25 -4.80 9.61
CA GLU A 69 7.86 -6.02 10.13
C GLU A 69 8.91 -5.71 11.20
N ALA A 70 9.74 -4.69 10.98
CA ALA A 70 10.73 -4.25 11.96
C ALA A 70 10.09 -3.76 13.28
N ARG A 71 8.90 -3.14 13.19
CA ARG A 71 8.22 -2.54 14.36
C ARG A 71 7.35 -3.52 15.14
N TYR A 72 6.64 -4.42 14.47
CA TYR A 72 5.62 -5.26 15.12
C TYR A 72 5.91 -6.77 15.06
N VAL A 73 6.80 -7.23 14.18
CA VAL A 73 7.02 -8.66 13.95
C VAL A 73 8.39 -9.13 14.45
N SER A 74 9.42 -8.28 14.35
CA SER A 74 10.74 -8.59 14.90
C SER A 74 10.69 -8.59 16.44
N PRO A 75 11.07 -9.69 17.11
CA PRO A 75 11.09 -9.73 18.57
C PRO A 75 12.13 -8.75 19.09
N HIS A 76 11.72 -7.88 20.03
CA HIS A 76 12.68 -7.15 20.86
C HIS A 76 13.42 -8.20 21.70
N PRO A 77 14.76 -8.27 21.70
CA PRO A 77 15.52 -9.27 22.45
C PRO A 77 15.40 -9.17 23.99
N ASP A 78 14.58 -8.25 24.51
CA ASP A 78 14.51 -7.92 25.94
C ASP A 78 13.24 -8.41 26.65
N GLN A 79 12.46 -9.33 26.06
CA GLN A 79 11.26 -9.90 26.70
C GLN A 79 11.44 -11.34 27.23
N GLU A 80 12.66 -11.89 27.22
CA GLU A 80 13.01 -13.14 27.89
C GLU A 80 13.69 -12.89 29.25
N GLU A 81 13.12 -12.08 30.14
CA GLU A 81 13.46 -12.11 31.57
C GLU A 81 12.47 -11.27 32.40
N GLN A 82 11.42 -11.93 32.90
CA GLN A 82 10.76 -11.62 34.18
C GLN A 82 9.81 -12.74 34.61
#